data_AF-A0A2N0ZB56-F1
#
_entry.id   AF-A0A2N0ZB56-F1
#
_cell.length_a   1.000
_cell.length_b   1.000
_cell.length_c   1.000
_cell.angle_alpha   90.00
_cell.angle_beta   90.00
_cell.angle_gamma   90.00
#
_symmetry.space_group_name_H-M   'P 1'
#
loop_
_entity.id
_entity.type
_entity.pdbx_description
1 polymer ?
#
loop_
_entity_poly.entity_id
_entity_poly.type
_entity_poly.pdbx_seq_one_letter_code
_entity_poly.pdbx_strand_id
1 'polypeptide(L)'
;MTNILDALLIVREIYVNMPKRHEEVQRLIKTCELEIDDLQHVMEFASLSASKGFEIYRQMKDVRHRRRQLKNELEILEVIKRLQTVGKPSEKVLNQTMGDVRKILNNQENRCYSMRVRKDLQELVK
;
A
#
# COMPACT_ATOMS: atom_id res chain seq x y z
N MET A 1 -15.47 22.63 -20.50
CA MET A 1 -16.46 22.19 -19.49
C MET A 1 -16.31 20.69 -19.32
N THR A 2 -16.09 20.21 -18.11
CA THR A 2 -16.14 18.76 -17.83
C THR A 2 -17.54 18.26 -18.18
N ASN A 3 -17.66 17.15 -18.91
CA ASN A 3 -18.95 16.53 -19.17
C ASN A 3 -19.59 16.13 -17.83
N ILE A 4 -20.88 16.43 -17.65
CA ILE A 4 -21.61 16.10 -16.41
C ILE A 4 -21.54 14.59 -16.13
N LEU A 5 -21.55 13.76 -17.18
CA LEU A 5 -21.38 12.32 -17.06
C LEU A 5 -20.03 11.96 -16.42
N ASP A 6 -18.94 12.59 -16.87
CA ASP A 6 -17.59 12.34 -16.33
C ASP A 6 -17.51 12.74 -14.86
N ALA A 7 -18.11 13.86 -14.48
CA ALA A 7 -18.18 14.29 -13.09
C ALA A 7 -18.93 13.28 -12.22
N LEU A 8 -20.07 12.75 -12.69
CA LEU A 8 -20.83 11.71 -11.99
C LEU A 8 -20.06 10.39 -11.89
N LEU A 9 -19.29 10.02 -12.92
CA LEU A 9 -18.43 8.84 -12.90
C LEU A 9 -17.32 8.96 -11.84
N ILE A 10 -16.69 10.14 -11.73
CA ILE A 10 -15.66 10.41 -10.71
C ILE A 10 -16.28 10.37 -9.31
N VAL A 11 -17.46 10.96 -9.10
CA VAL A 11 -18.17 10.89 -7.81
C VAL A 11 -18.48 9.43 -7.45
N ARG A 12 -18.98 8.63 -8.39
CA ARG A 12 -19.20 7.19 -8.16
C ARG A 12 -17.90 6.48 -7.79
N GLU A 13 -16.80 6.78 -8.48
CA GLU A 13 -15.50 6.19 -8.17
C GLU A 13 -15.08 6.44 -6.72
N ILE A 14 -15.15 7.71 -6.29
CA ILE A 14 -14.75 8.14 -4.95
C ILE A 14 -15.64 7.53 -3.85
N TYR A 15 -16.96 7.55 -4.03
CA TYR A 15 -17.91 7.17 -2.97
C TYR A 15 -18.35 5.71 -3.01
N VAL A 16 -18.15 4.98 -4.11
CA VAL A 16 -18.62 3.60 -4.25
C VAL A 16 -17.48 2.62 -4.48
N ASN A 17 -16.54 2.94 -5.37
CA ASN A 17 -15.52 1.97 -5.79
C ASN A 17 -14.28 1.99 -4.88
N MET A 18 -13.73 3.17 -4.61
CA MET A 18 -12.58 3.33 -3.70
C MET A 18 -12.77 2.73 -2.30
N PRO A 19 -13.97 2.78 -1.67
CA PRO A 19 -14.22 2.12 -0.39
C PRO A 19 -14.22 0.59 -0.48
N LYS A 20 -14.78 0.03 -1.55
CA LYS A 20 -14.70 -1.42 -1.79
C LYS A 20 -13.25 -1.86 -2.01
N ARG A 21 -12.51 -1.04 -2.76
CA ARG A 21 -11.08 -1.24 -2.99
C ARG A 21 -10.28 -1.16 -1.69
N HIS A 22 -10.63 -0.24 -0.78
CA HIS A 22 -10.03 -0.14 0.55
C HIS A 22 -10.12 -1.46 1.32
N GLU A 23 -11.31 -2.05 1.41
CA GLU A 23 -11.53 -3.33 2.08
C GLU A 23 -10.80 -4.49 1.38
N GLU A 24 -10.77 -4.49 0.04
CA GLU A 24 -10.04 -5.47 -0.74
C GLU A 24 -8.53 -5.41 -0.47
N VAL A 25 -7.94 -4.21 -0.52
CA VAL A 25 -6.52 -3.99 -0.27
C VAL A 25 -6.14 -4.43 1.14
N GLN A 26 -6.99 -4.19 2.15
CA GLN A 26 -6.77 -4.70 3.51
C GLN A 26 -6.69 -6.24 3.54
N ARG A 27 -7.61 -6.92 2.84
CA ARG A 27 -7.56 -8.40 2.73
C ARG A 27 -6.30 -8.87 2.01
N LEU A 28 -5.93 -8.22 0.90
CA LEU A 28 -4.73 -8.57 0.13
C LEU A 28 -3.44 -8.37 0.93
N ILE A 29 -3.34 -7.32 1.76
CA ILE A 29 -2.22 -7.12 2.67
C ILE A 29 -2.12 -8.27 3.65
N LYS A 30 -3.25 -8.68 4.26
CA LYS A 30 -3.28 -9.83 5.18
C LYS A 30 -2.82 -11.11 4.50
N THR A 31 -3.27 -11.37 3.28
CA THR A 31 -2.79 -12.52 2.49
C THR A 31 -1.27 -12.47 2.28
N CYS A 32 -0.73 -11.31 1.92
CA CYS A 32 0.73 -11.16 1.78
C CYS A 32 1.48 -11.39 3.10
N GLU A 33 0.89 -11.02 4.24
CA GLU A 33 1.49 -11.25 5.55
C GLU A 33 1.54 -12.75 5.88
N LEU A 34 0.46 -13.48 5.62
CA LEU A 34 0.43 -14.94 5.75
C LEU A 34 1.45 -15.62 4.82
N GLU A 35 1.53 -15.22 3.55
CA GLU A 35 2.52 -15.76 2.61
C GLU A 35 3.97 -15.50 3.06
N ILE A 36 4.23 -14.34 3.67
CA ILE A 36 5.54 -14.03 4.24
C ILE A 36 5.86 -14.96 5.41
N ASP A 37 4.89 -15.19 6.30
CA ASP A 37 5.08 -16.08 7.45
C ASP A 37 5.35 -17.51 6.97
N ASP A 38 4.59 -18.01 5.99
CA ASP A 38 4.82 -19.33 5.38
C ASP A 38 6.23 -19.47 4.80
N LEU A 39 6.67 -18.48 4.02
CA LEU A 39 8.03 -18.48 3.45
C LEU A 39 9.11 -18.38 4.54
N GLN A 40 8.85 -17.68 5.65
CA GLN A 40 9.77 -17.65 6.81
C GLN A 40 9.84 -19.01 7.49
N HIS A 41 8.72 -19.70 7.69
CA HIS A 41 8.69 -21.05 8.25
C HIS A 41 9.46 -22.04 7.37
N VAL A 42 9.37 -21.93 6.04
CA VAL A 42 10.20 -22.75 5.13
C VAL A 42 11.69 -22.48 5.36
N MET A 43 12.09 -21.22 5.54
CA MET A 43 13.49 -20.87 5.82
C MET A 43 13.95 -21.36 7.21
N GLU A 44 13.05 -21.49 8.18
CA GLU A 44 13.35 -21.91 9.54
C GLU A 44 13.44 -23.43 9.68
N PHE A 45 12.50 -24.17 9.07
CA PHE A 45 12.33 -25.60 9.33
C PHE A 45 12.84 -26.52 8.22
N ALA A 46 13.04 -26.01 6.99
CA ALA A 46 13.46 -26.86 5.87
C ALA A 46 14.98 -26.85 5.68
N SER A 47 15.56 -28.02 5.39
CA SER A 47 16.93 -28.13 4.89
C SER A 47 16.95 -27.88 3.39
N LEU A 48 17.26 -26.65 2.97
CA LEU A 48 17.25 -26.23 1.57
C LEU A 48 18.63 -26.32 0.94
N SER A 49 18.70 -26.73 -0.33
CA SER A 49 19.88 -26.49 -1.15
C SER A 49 20.04 -24.98 -1.42
N ALA A 50 21.25 -24.53 -1.76
CA ALA A 50 21.50 -23.13 -2.08
C ALA A 50 20.57 -22.59 -3.19
N SER A 51 20.34 -23.41 -4.23
CA SER A 51 19.42 -23.06 -5.32
C SER A 51 17.99 -22.86 -4.82
N LYS A 52 17.48 -23.78 -3.98
CA LYS A 52 16.13 -23.68 -3.43
C LYS A 52 16.00 -22.53 -2.44
N GLY A 53 17.03 -22.29 -1.62
CA GLY A 53 17.08 -21.13 -0.72
C GLY A 53 17.00 -19.80 -1.46
N PHE A 54 17.71 -19.66 -2.58
CA PHE A 54 17.63 -18.46 -3.42
C PHE A 54 16.24 -18.29 -4.08
N GLU A 55 15.59 -19.38 -4.47
CA GLU A 55 14.22 -19.35 -4.97
C GLU A 55 13.24 -18.81 -3.91
N ILE A 56 13.30 -19.32 -2.68
CA ILE A 56 12.48 -18.83 -1.56
C ILE A 56 12.75 -17.35 -1.27
N TYR A 57 14.02 -16.93 -1.28
CA TYR A 57 14.36 -15.51 -1.13
C TYR A 57 13.72 -14.62 -2.21
N ARG A 58 13.72 -15.05 -3.48
CA ARG A 58 13.07 -14.29 -4.57
C ARG A 58 11.56 -14.16 -4.33
N GLN A 59 10.90 -15.27 -4.01
CA GLN A 59 9.46 -15.25 -3.71
C GLN A 59 9.15 -14.32 -2.53
N MET A 60 9.94 -14.39 -1.46
CA MET A 60 9.83 -13.50 -0.30
C MET A 60 9.97 -12.02 -0.69
N LYS A 61 10.95 -11.71 -1.55
CA LYS A 61 11.18 -10.34 -2.04
C LYS A 61 9.97 -9.84 -2.82
N ASP A 62 9.39 -10.66 -3.69
CA ASP A 62 8.25 -10.31 -4.52
C ASP A 62 7.00 -10.06 -3.67
N VAL A 63 6.69 -10.95 -2.72
CA VAL A 63 5.55 -10.79 -1.80
C VAL A 63 5.71 -9.53 -0.94
N ARG A 64 6.92 -9.25 -0.43
CA ARG A 64 7.20 -8.03 0.35
C ARG A 64 7.02 -6.77 -0.49
N HIS A 65 7.44 -6.78 -1.76
CA HIS A 65 7.24 -5.67 -2.68
C HIS A 65 5.76 -5.43 -2.97
N ARG A 66 5.00 -6.50 -3.30
CA ARG A 66 3.55 -6.44 -3.49
C ARG A 66 2.84 -5.88 -2.26
N ARG A 67 3.17 -6.37 -1.07
CA ARG A 67 2.63 -5.84 0.20
C ARG A 67 2.95 -4.35 0.38
N ARG A 68 4.14 -3.90 -0.02
CA ARG A 68 4.54 -2.48 0.09
C ARG A 68 3.71 -1.59 -0.84
N GLN A 69 3.46 -2.03 -2.07
CA GLN A 69 2.60 -1.32 -3.02
C GLN A 69 1.15 -1.24 -2.50
N LEU A 70 0.62 -2.34 -1.98
CA LEU A 70 -0.71 -2.36 -1.37
C LEU A 70 -0.80 -1.44 -0.14
N LYS A 71 0.20 -1.40 0.73
CA LYS A 71 0.24 -0.46 1.87
C LYS A 71 0.29 1.00 1.43
N ASN A 72 0.95 1.31 0.30
CA ASN A 72 0.93 2.65 -0.27
C ASN A 72 -0.46 3.04 -0.78
N GLU A 73 -1.11 2.13 -1.49
CA GLU A 73 -2.46 2.33 -2.00
C GLU A 73 -3.44 2.54 -0.83
N LEU A 74 -3.34 1.69 0.21
CA LEU A 74 -4.17 1.79 1.40
C LEU A 74 -4.04 3.15 2.09
N GLU A 75 -2.82 3.69 2.21
CA GLU A 75 -2.57 5.00 2.83
C GLU A 75 -3.35 6.13 2.15
N ILE A 76 -3.46 6.08 0.81
CA ILE A 76 -4.26 7.05 0.03
C ILE A 76 -5.76 6.79 0.25
N LEU A 77 -6.18 5.53 0.16
CA LEU A 77 -7.59 5.14 0.33
C LEU A 77 -8.14 5.48 1.72
N GLU A 78 -7.31 5.45 2.77
CA GLU A 78 -7.69 5.91 4.11
C GLU A 78 -8.08 7.39 4.13
N VAL A 79 -7.42 8.25 3.32
CA VAL A 79 -7.81 9.66 3.19
C VAL A 79 -9.19 9.78 2.53
N ILE A 80 -9.45 8.98 1.50
CA ILE A 80 -10.73 8.98 0.80
C ILE A 80 -11.84 8.46 1.71
N LYS A 81 -11.58 7.41 2.50
CA LYS A 81 -12.54 6.87 3.45
C LYS A 81 -13.00 7.91 4.48
N ARG A 82 -12.12 8.83 4.90
CA ARG A 82 -12.51 9.97 5.76
C ARG A 82 -13.52 10.92 5.11
N LEU A 83 -13.58 11.02 3.77
CA LEU A 83 -14.62 11.82 3.11
C LEU A 83 -16.01 11.20 3.25
N GLN A 84 -16.09 9.89 3.48
CA GLN A 84 -17.38 9.19 3.61
C GLN A 84 -18.02 9.35 4.97
N THR A 85 -17.23 9.72 5.99
CA THR A 85 -17.76 9.94 7.34
C THR A 85 -18.51 11.26 7.45
N VAL A 86 -18.38 12.14 6.45
CA VAL A 86 -19.13 13.39 6.34
C VAL A 86 -20.22 13.26 5.27
N GLY A 87 -21.46 13.66 5.56
CA GLY A 87 -22.58 13.49 4.63
C GLY A 87 -22.38 14.24 3.30
N LYS A 88 -22.08 15.55 3.38
CA LYS A 88 -21.69 16.38 2.23
C LYS A 88 -20.39 17.11 2.59
N PRO A 89 -19.25 16.81 1.95
CA PRO A 89 -18.02 17.52 2.27
C PRO A 89 -18.11 18.98 1.81
N SER A 90 -17.62 19.88 2.65
CA SER A 90 -17.42 21.27 2.27
C SER A 90 -16.18 21.42 1.38
N GLU A 91 -16.10 22.53 0.66
CA GLU A 91 -14.91 22.87 -0.14
C GLU A 91 -13.62 22.83 0.70
N LYS A 92 -13.68 23.33 1.94
CA LYS A 92 -12.56 23.27 2.89
C LYS A 92 -12.10 21.84 3.14
N VAL A 93 -13.02 20.91 3.35
CA VAL A 93 -12.70 19.48 3.57
C VAL A 93 -12.08 18.88 2.32
N LEU A 94 -12.63 19.16 1.14
CA LEU A 94 -12.07 18.68 -0.12
C LEU A 94 -10.65 19.19 -0.36
N ASN A 95 -10.41 20.48 -0.12
CA ASN A 95 -9.08 21.09 -0.23
C ASN A 95 -8.07 20.46 0.73
N GLN A 96 -8.49 20.20 1.97
CA GLN A 96 -7.65 19.50 2.95
C GLN A 96 -7.32 18.08 2.48
N THR A 97 -8.32 17.31 2.04
CA THR A 97 -8.11 15.95 1.52
C THR A 97 -7.15 15.94 0.33
N MET A 98 -7.29 16.86 -0.62
CA MET A 98 -6.34 17.00 -1.73
C MET A 98 -4.92 17.32 -1.24
N GLY A 99 -4.79 18.18 -0.23
CA GLY A 99 -3.51 18.49 0.41
C GLY A 99 -2.88 17.27 1.08
N ASP A 100 -3.67 16.47 1.79
CA ASP A 100 -3.22 15.23 2.45
C ASP A 100 -2.73 14.21 1.41
N VAL A 101 -3.50 13.98 0.34
CA VAL A 101 -3.12 13.06 -0.75
C VAL A 101 -1.80 13.51 -1.40
N ARG A 102 -1.64 14.81 -1.69
CA ARG A 102 -0.37 15.33 -2.25
C ARG A 102 0.81 15.08 -1.33
N LYS A 103 0.65 15.30 -0.03
CA LYS A 103 1.72 15.03 0.97
C LYS A 103 2.08 13.55 1.01
N ILE A 104 1.08 12.67 1.00
CA ILE A 104 1.31 11.21 0.98
C ILE A 104 2.08 10.82 -0.28
N LEU A 105 1.63 11.24 -1.47
CA LEU A 105 2.31 10.94 -2.72
C LEU A 105 3.77 11.40 -2.72
N ASN A 106 4.02 12.64 -2.30
CA ASN A 106 5.38 13.18 -2.18
C ASN A 106 6.24 12.37 -1.20
N ASN A 107 5.69 11.99 -0.05
CA ASN A 107 6.40 11.15 0.91
C ASN A 107 6.67 9.75 0.37
N GLN A 108 5.73 9.16 -0.38
CA GLN A 108 5.88 7.84 -0.98
C GLN A 108 6.96 7.80 -2.06
N GLU A 109 7.09 8.88 -2.83
CA GLU A 109 8.11 9.06 -3.87
C GLU A 109 9.51 9.26 -3.29
N ASN A 110 9.64 10.08 -2.24
CA ASN A 110 10.94 10.53 -1.72
C ASN A 110 11.50 9.71 -0.54
N ARG A 111 10.73 8.74 -0.02
CA ARG A 111 11.18 7.96 1.15
C ARG A 111 12.30 6.96 0.78
N CYS A 112 13.36 6.95 1.59
CA CYS A 112 14.34 5.87 1.63
C CYS A 112 14.14 5.05 2.92
N TYR A 113 14.44 3.74 2.85
CA TYR A 113 14.36 2.89 4.03
C TYR A 113 15.56 3.14 4.95
N SER A 114 15.30 3.51 6.20
CA SER A 114 16.34 3.57 7.23
C SER A 114 16.37 2.24 7.99
N MET A 115 17.50 1.53 7.91
CA MET A 115 17.75 0.33 8.71
C MET A 115 17.62 0.67 10.19
N ARG A 116 16.96 -0.18 10.99
CA ARG A 116 16.74 0.09 12.42
C ARG A 116 17.83 -0.48 13.31
N VAL A 117 18.25 -1.71 13.03
CA VAL A 117 19.20 -2.49 13.86
C VAL A 117 20.49 -2.74 13.08
N ARG A 118 20.41 -3.38 11.90
CA ARG A 118 21.55 -3.66 11.01
C ARG A 118 21.97 -2.44 10.19
N LYS A 119 22.42 -1.39 10.90
CA LYS A 119 22.87 -0.11 10.31
C LYS A 119 24.05 -0.30 9.35
N ASP A 120 24.86 -1.33 9.56
CA ASP A 120 25.94 -1.78 8.68
C ASP A 120 25.48 -2.08 7.25
N LEU A 121 24.21 -2.45 7.07
CA LEU A 121 23.63 -2.76 5.75
C LEU A 121 22.99 -1.55 5.06
N GLN A 122 23.02 -0.35 5.64
CA GLN A 122 22.32 0.82 5.12
C GLN A 122 22.75 1.18 3.68
N GLU A 123 24.02 0.94 3.35
CA GLU A 123 24.57 1.27 2.05
C GLU A 123 23.99 0.43 0.91
N LEU A 124 23.43 -0.74 1.21
CA LEU A 124 22.81 -1.64 0.23
C LEU A 124 21.37 -1.23 -0.13
N VAL A 125 20.79 -0.24 0.56
CA VAL A 125 19.37 0.16 0.43
C VAL A 125 19.24 1.68 0.17
N LYS A 126 20.19 2.25 -0.57
CA LYS A 126 20.16 3.66 -0.99
C LYS A 126 19.05 3.92 -2.01
#